data_AF-A0A2R4ZV23-F1
#
_entry.id   AF-A0A2R4ZV23-F1
#
_cell.length_a   1.000
_cell.length_b   1.000
_cell.length_c   1.000
_cell.angle_alpha   90.00
_cell.angle_beta   90.00
_cell.angle_gamma   90.00
#
_symmetry.space_group_name_H-M   'P 1'
#
loop_
_entity.id
_entity.type
_entity.pdbx_description
1 polymer ?
#
loop_
_entity_poly.entity_id
_entity_poly.type
_entity_poly.pdbx_seq_one_letter_code
_entity_poly.pdbx_strand_id
1 'polypeptide(L)'
;MWVYSSRVLVIASSVFLILGLFSIPLGLVWEHVILMLLGIRLFYSGVMWAQVPGYAGYYMPHPLLSISIAVLEISGGVLAILGSWLWVYVIALSGFIHASVYLYRRAIGSSPLKLPNILTLAGLLHSSLSLAAGLGPLYSISFPLLSACSLMVRVEPNINGYRISRPLLYTYIALSIASLALSPLIGVRSLVLIAGLVVIPLYKIKIGGVSLKLRVEDIYRLGSSIAKILGVLSMIVVLLGIRGVDYIHMSMIGFLAVIMASLCTPLLLPGIMGRAYRAKWVPIQSIVAIIGIARAIPTRSAEYWGWVELLALVTAALIMYIIYITLSSEKAL
;
A
#
# COMPACT_ATOMS: atom_id res chain seq x y z
N MET A 1 3.42 -21.05 -10.49
CA MET A 1 2.92 -20.04 -11.44
C MET A 1 2.50 -18.75 -10.76
N TRP A 2 1.58 -18.74 -9.78
CA TRP A 2 1.15 -17.52 -9.09
C TRP A 2 2.31 -16.74 -8.43
N VAL A 3 3.30 -17.44 -7.86
CA VAL A 3 4.53 -16.81 -7.32
C VAL A 3 5.30 -16.06 -8.42
N TYR A 4 5.31 -16.57 -9.65
CA TYR A 4 5.94 -15.86 -10.77
C TYR A 4 5.16 -14.61 -11.14
N SER A 5 3.82 -14.68 -11.24
CA SER A 5 2.97 -13.49 -11.45
C SER A 5 3.20 -12.43 -10.38
N SER A 6 3.27 -12.83 -9.09
CA SER A 6 3.62 -11.93 -7.99
C SER A 6 4.97 -11.25 -8.17
N ARG A 7 6.00 -12.02 -8.55
CA ARG A 7 7.34 -11.48 -8.77
C ARG A 7 7.37 -10.46 -9.89
N VAL A 8 6.77 -10.78 -11.04
CA VAL A 8 6.74 -9.87 -12.18
C VAL A 8 6.06 -8.56 -11.78
N LEU A 9 4.94 -8.62 -11.05
CA LEU A 9 4.25 -7.43 -10.54
C LEU A 9 5.10 -6.62 -9.56
N VAL A 10 5.80 -7.28 -8.63
CA VAL A 10 6.69 -6.61 -7.66
C VAL A 10 7.90 -5.96 -8.34
N ILE A 11 8.48 -6.60 -9.36
CA ILE A 11 9.59 -6.05 -10.15
C ILE A 11 9.11 -4.88 -11.01
N ALA A 12 7.98 -5.04 -11.72
CA ALA A 12 7.38 -3.98 -12.52
C ALA A 12 7.04 -2.77 -11.64
N SER A 13 6.51 -3.00 -10.43
CA SER A 13 6.29 -1.95 -9.44
C SER A 13 7.55 -1.11 -9.19
N SER A 14 8.71 -1.73 -8.98
CA SER A 14 9.97 -1.01 -8.80
C SER A 14 10.32 -0.13 -10.00
N VAL A 15 10.13 -0.63 -11.22
CA VAL A 15 10.39 0.13 -12.45
C VAL A 15 9.49 1.37 -12.51
N PHE A 16 8.18 1.20 -12.28
CA PHE A 16 7.22 2.31 -12.30
C PHE A 16 7.52 3.36 -11.23
N LEU A 17 7.86 2.93 -10.02
CA LEU A 17 8.23 3.83 -8.93
C LEU A 17 9.52 4.61 -9.27
N ILE A 18 10.53 3.96 -9.83
CA ILE A 18 11.76 4.61 -10.30
C ILE A 18 11.45 5.65 -11.39
N LEU A 19 10.68 5.26 -12.42
CA LEU A 19 10.32 6.15 -13.52
C LEU A 19 9.50 7.36 -13.03
N GLY A 20 8.54 7.14 -12.13
CA GLY A 20 7.77 8.21 -11.52
C GLY A 20 8.65 9.18 -10.74
N LEU A 21 9.65 8.68 -10.02
CA LEU A 21 10.62 9.54 -9.34
C LEU A 21 11.46 10.37 -10.32
N PHE A 22 11.91 9.77 -11.42
CA PHE A 22 12.70 10.44 -12.44
C PHE A 22 11.91 11.39 -13.35
N SER A 23 10.57 11.31 -13.36
CA SER A 23 9.75 12.23 -14.14
C SER A 23 9.68 13.65 -13.54
N ILE A 24 9.87 13.77 -12.21
CA ILE A 24 9.90 15.06 -11.50
C ILE A 24 10.95 16.04 -12.07
N PRO A 25 12.25 15.71 -12.16
CA PRO A 25 13.27 16.63 -12.68
C PRO A 25 13.06 16.98 -14.17
N LEU A 26 12.24 16.22 -14.89
CA LEU A 26 11.90 16.48 -16.28
C LEU A 26 10.66 17.38 -16.42
N GLY A 27 10.05 17.84 -15.32
CA GLY A 27 8.83 18.64 -15.32
C GLY A 27 7.55 17.83 -15.60
N LEU A 28 7.65 16.50 -15.66
CA LEU A 28 6.57 15.57 -15.99
C LEU A 28 5.77 15.19 -14.73
N VAL A 29 5.01 16.15 -14.22
CA VAL A 29 4.25 16.06 -12.96
C VAL A 29 3.05 15.12 -13.08
N TRP A 30 2.37 15.10 -14.22
CA TRP A 30 1.23 14.22 -14.44
C TRP A 30 1.68 12.75 -14.49
N GLU A 31 2.76 12.50 -15.23
CA GLU A 31 3.41 11.21 -15.36
C GLU A 31 3.93 10.73 -14.01
N HIS A 32 4.47 11.62 -13.18
CA HIS A 32 4.87 11.31 -11.80
C HIS A 32 3.71 10.67 -11.04
N VAL A 33 2.55 11.35 -11.03
CA VAL A 33 1.36 10.89 -10.29
C VAL A 33 0.89 9.53 -10.81
N ILE A 34 0.76 9.37 -12.13
CA ILE A 34 0.31 8.11 -12.74
C ILE A 34 1.27 6.96 -12.44
N LEU A 35 2.57 7.16 -12.63
CA LEU A 35 3.60 6.14 -12.44
C LEU A 35 3.73 5.73 -10.97
N MET A 36 3.62 6.66 -10.03
CA MET A 36 3.62 6.36 -8.60
C MET A 36 2.38 5.55 -8.19
N LEU A 37 1.19 5.93 -8.66
CA LEU A 37 -0.06 5.21 -8.40
C LEU A 37 -0.02 3.79 -8.95
N LEU A 38 0.37 3.63 -10.22
CA LEU A 38 0.46 2.33 -10.88
C LEU A 38 1.55 1.48 -10.24
N GLY A 39 2.69 2.07 -9.86
CA GLY A 39 3.76 1.37 -9.13
C GLY A 39 3.27 0.79 -7.80
N ILE A 40 2.56 1.58 -7.00
CA ILE A 40 1.96 1.12 -5.73
C ILE A 40 0.88 0.07 -5.98
N ARG A 41 0.03 0.25 -6.99
CA ARG A 41 -1.00 -0.72 -7.37
C ARG A 41 -0.40 -2.07 -7.78
N LEU A 42 0.64 -2.07 -8.60
CA LEU A 42 1.39 -3.26 -9.00
C LEU A 42 1.98 -3.97 -7.77
N PHE A 43 2.53 -3.20 -6.83
CA PHE A 43 3.07 -3.74 -5.58
C PHE A 43 2.01 -4.52 -4.80
N TYR A 44 0.88 -3.88 -4.48
CA TYR A 44 -0.18 -4.51 -3.69
C TYR A 44 -0.86 -5.65 -4.44
N SER A 45 -0.99 -5.57 -5.78
CA SER A 45 -1.41 -6.71 -6.58
C SER A 45 -0.43 -7.88 -6.43
N GLY A 46 0.87 -7.64 -6.56
CA GLY A 46 1.90 -8.68 -6.45
C GLY A 46 1.97 -9.33 -5.07
N VAL A 47 1.94 -8.51 -4.01
CA VAL A 47 1.98 -8.96 -2.61
C VAL A 47 0.74 -9.79 -2.25
N MET A 48 -0.45 -9.39 -2.68
CA MET A 48 -1.66 -10.18 -2.40
C MET A 48 -1.63 -11.56 -3.05
N TRP A 49 -1.05 -11.68 -4.26
CA TRP A 49 -0.96 -12.96 -4.97
C TRP A 49 0.10 -13.92 -4.42
N ALA A 50 1.06 -13.40 -3.68
CA ALA A 50 2.14 -14.19 -3.12
C ALA A 50 1.68 -15.21 -2.08
N GLN A 51 0.53 -14.91 -1.44
CA GLN A 51 -0.12 -15.70 -0.42
C GLN A 51 0.87 -16.41 0.51
N VAL A 52 1.50 -15.62 1.37
CA VAL A 52 2.01 -16.17 2.62
C VAL A 52 0.80 -16.79 3.35
N PRO A 53 0.86 -18.06 3.78
CA PRO A 53 -0.25 -18.72 4.46
C PRO A 53 -0.84 -17.80 5.54
N GLY A 54 -2.12 -17.43 5.42
CA GLY A 54 -2.82 -16.52 6.34
C GLY A 54 -3.31 -15.19 5.73
N TYR A 55 -2.77 -14.74 4.59
CA TYR A 55 -3.14 -13.43 4.00
C TYR A 55 -4.54 -13.41 3.37
N ALA A 56 -4.94 -14.49 2.69
CA ALA A 56 -6.28 -14.66 2.13
C ALA A 56 -7.06 -15.83 2.78
N GLY A 57 -6.52 -16.45 3.84
CA GLY A 57 -7.15 -17.58 4.51
C GLY A 57 -7.36 -18.80 3.60
N TYR A 58 -6.26 -19.41 3.13
CA TYR A 58 -6.21 -20.67 2.35
C TYR A 58 -6.68 -20.62 0.88
N TYR A 59 -7.07 -19.47 0.32
CA TYR A 59 -7.59 -19.43 -1.06
C TYR A 59 -6.53 -19.10 -2.10
N MET A 60 -5.78 -20.10 -2.59
CA MET A 60 -4.88 -19.89 -3.73
C MET A 60 -5.67 -19.51 -5.00
N PRO A 61 -5.20 -18.49 -5.75
CA PRO A 61 -5.83 -18.09 -6.99
C PRO A 61 -5.62 -19.19 -8.02
N HIS A 62 -6.57 -19.33 -8.94
CA HIS A 62 -6.32 -20.17 -10.11
C HIS A 62 -5.09 -19.62 -10.87
N PRO A 63 -4.13 -20.46 -11.28
CA PRO A 63 -2.92 -20.00 -11.99
C PRO A 63 -3.23 -19.09 -13.18
N LEU A 64 -4.25 -19.44 -13.98
CA LEU A 64 -4.66 -18.61 -15.12
C LEU A 64 -5.15 -17.22 -14.70
N LEU A 65 -5.94 -17.10 -13.62
CA LEU A 65 -6.41 -15.81 -13.13
C LEU A 65 -5.26 -14.92 -12.65
N SER A 66 -4.26 -15.52 -11.98
CA SER A 66 -3.06 -14.79 -11.55
C SER A 66 -2.21 -14.30 -12.74
N ILE A 67 -2.21 -15.02 -13.86
CA ILE A 67 -1.54 -14.62 -15.09
C ILE A 67 -2.34 -13.52 -15.79
N SER A 68 -3.65 -13.70 -15.96
CA SER A 68 -4.53 -12.70 -16.60
C SER A 68 -4.43 -11.35 -15.92
N ILE A 69 -4.48 -11.33 -14.59
CA ILE A 69 -4.37 -10.08 -13.80
C ILE A 69 -2.97 -9.48 -13.95
N ALA A 70 -1.90 -10.29 -13.92
CA ALA A 70 -0.56 -9.77 -14.15
C ALA A 70 -0.40 -9.15 -15.55
N VAL A 71 -0.90 -9.83 -16.59
CA VAL A 71 -0.89 -9.31 -17.97
C VAL A 71 -1.68 -8.02 -18.08
N LEU A 72 -2.87 -7.94 -17.49
CA LEU A 72 -3.69 -6.73 -17.55
C LEU A 72 -3.07 -5.55 -16.77
N GLU A 73 -2.58 -5.78 -15.55
CA GLU A 73 -1.91 -4.72 -14.79
C GLU A 73 -0.64 -4.20 -15.51
N ILE A 74 0.18 -5.09 -16.08
CA ILE A 74 1.40 -4.71 -16.81
C ILE A 74 1.05 -3.99 -18.11
N SER A 75 0.12 -4.54 -18.91
CA SER A 75 -0.28 -3.93 -20.18
C SER A 75 -0.95 -2.57 -19.97
N GLY A 76 -1.80 -2.44 -18.94
CA GLY A 76 -2.34 -1.16 -18.50
C GLY A 76 -1.22 -0.19 -18.14
N GLY A 77 -0.23 -0.63 -17.36
CA GLY A 77 0.94 0.19 -17.05
C GLY A 77 1.73 0.65 -18.29
N VAL A 78 1.98 -0.25 -19.24
CA VAL A 78 2.68 0.06 -20.50
C VAL A 78 1.88 1.05 -21.33
N LEU A 79 0.57 0.85 -21.46
CA LEU A 79 -0.31 1.79 -22.17
C LEU A 79 -0.31 3.18 -21.52
N ALA A 80 -0.22 3.27 -20.19
CA ALA A 80 -0.09 4.54 -19.49
C ALA A 80 1.23 5.25 -19.83
N ILE A 81 2.34 4.52 -19.91
CA ILE A 81 3.65 5.06 -20.34
C ILE A 81 3.58 5.56 -21.80
N LEU A 82 2.87 4.83 -22.66
CA LEU A 82 2.67 5.20 -24.07
C LEU A 82 1.65 6.35 -24.25
N GLY A 83 1.08 6.88 -23.17
CA GLY A 83 0.09 7.97 -23.21
C GLY A 83 -1.30 7.55 -23.71
N SER A 84 -1.59 6.24 -23.79
CA SER A 84 -2.86 5.73 -24.29
C SER A 84 -3.91 5.62 -23.19
N TRP A 85 -4.99 6.38 -23.28
CA TRP A 85 -6.13 6.34 -22.34
C TRP A 85 -6.78 4.96 -22.15
N LEU A 86 -6.53 4.01 -23.07
CA LEU A 86 -6.97 2.62 -22.92
C LEU A 86 -6.47 1.98 -21.62
N TRP A 87 -5.37 2.48 -21.05
CA TRP A 87 -4.83 1.99 -19.78
C TRP A 87 -5.88 1.99 -18.66
N VAL A 88 -6.78 2.99 -18.62
CA VAL A 88 -7.81 3.14 -17.59
C VAL A 88 -8.76 1.94 -17.60
N TYR A 89 -9.23 1.56 -18.79
CA TYR A 89 -10.17 0.44 -18.96
C TYR A 89 -9.50 -0.90 -18.70
N VAL A 90 -8.24 -1.06 -19.11
CA VAL A 90 -7.47 -2.29 -18.86
C VAL A 90 -7.24 -2.49 -17.35
N ILE A 91 -6.88 -1.43 -16.63
CA ILE A 91 -6.70 -1.46 -15.17
C ILE A 91 -8.03 -1.69 -14.44
N ALA A 92 -9.13 -1.07 -14.91
CA ALA A 92 -10.47 -1.33 -14.37
C ALA A 92 -10.89 -2.78 -14.56
N LEU A 93 -10.68 -3.35 -15.77
CA LEU A 93 -10.97 -4.75 -16.06
C LEU A 93 -10.17 -5.69 -15.16
N SER A 94 -8.87 -5.43 -14.98
CA SER A 94 -8.03 -6.17 -14.05
C SER A 94 -8.62 -6.19 -12.64
N GLY A 95 -9.03 -5.01 -12.14
CA GLY A 95 -9.61 -4.89 -10.80
C GLY A 95 -10.96 -5.60 -10.66
N PHE A 96 -11.82 -5.61 -11.67
CA PHE A 96 -13.05 -6.40 -11.68
C PHE A 96 -12.79 -7.90 -11.67
N ILE A 97 -11.86 -8.37 -12.50
CA ILE A 97 -11.46 -9.79 -12.52
C ILE A 97 -10.91 -10.17 -11.13
N HIS A 98 -10.07 -9.32 -10.55
CA HIS A 98 -9.53 -9.53 -9.20
C HIS A 98 -10.64 -9.59 -8.15
N ALA A 99 -11.58 -8.66 -8.16
CA ALA A 99 -12.74 -8.63 -7.26
C ALA A 99 -13.60 -9.90 -7.39
N SER A 100 -13.80 -10.40 -8.62
CA SER A 100 -14.58 -11.61 -8.87
C SER A 100 -14.00 -12.85 -8.17
N VAL A 101 -12.67 -12.93 -8.01
CA VAL A 101 -12.01 -14.04 -7.31
C VAL A 101 -12.48 -14.14 -5.86
N TYR A 102 -12.63 -13.01 -5.18
CA TYR A 102 -13.10 -12.98 -3.79
C TYR A 102 -14.54 -13.47 -3.64
N LEU A 103 -15.39 -13.13 -4.61
CA LEU A 103 -16.80 -13.52 -4.65
C LEU A 103 -16.94 -15.02 -4.99
N TYR A 104 -16.33 -15.47 -6.08
CA TYR A 104 -16.44 -16.84 -6.59
C TYR A 104 -15.85 -17.87 -5.63
N ARG A 105 -14.72 -17.55 -4.97
CA ARG A 105 -14.04 -18.48 -4.05
C ARG A 105 -14.59 -18.45 -2.62
N ARG A 106 -15.69 -17.72 -2.35
CA ARG A 106 -16.26 -17.54 -1.00
C ARG A 106 -15.18 -17.10 0.01
N ALA A 107 -14.28 -16.22 -0.44
CA ALA A 107 -13.18 -15.68 0.36
C ALA A 107 -13.68 -14.60 1.34
N ILE A 108 -14.94 -14.20 1.24
CA ILE A 108 -15.62 -13.26 2.12
C ILE A 108 -16.47 -14.02 3.13
N GLY A 109 -16.51 -13.53 4.36
CA GLY A 109 -17.33 -14.10 5.41
C GLY A 109 -17.08 -13.45 6.77
N SER A 110 -17.79 -13.92 7.79
CA SER A 110 -17.77 -13.38 9.14
C SER A 110 -16.60 -13.88 10.02
N SER A 111 -15.83 -14.86 9.53
CA SER A 111 -14.67 -15.38 10.25
C SER A 111 -13.54 -14.34 10.31
N PRO A 112 -12.73 -14.28 11.40
CA PRO A 112 -11.62 -13.33 11.52
C PRO A 112 -10.61 -13.37 10.35
N LEU A 113 -10.46 -14.53 9.70
CA LEU A 113 -9.58 -14.71 8.54
C LEU A 113 -10.17 -14.19 7.23
N LYS A 114 -11.49 -14.11 7.10
CA LYS A 114 -12.19 -13.69 5.88
C LYS A 114 -12.72 -12.26 5.96
N LEU A 115 -13.04 -11.80 7.16
CA LEU A 115 -13.65 -10.49 7.37
C LEU A 115 -12.80 -9.32 6.82
N PRO A 116 -11.46 -9.29 6.99
CA PRO A 116 -10.63 -8.24 6.39
C PRO A 116 -10.63 -8.22 4.85
N ASN A 117 -10.99 -9.33 4.18
CA ASN A 117 -11.05 -9.38 2.71
C ASN A 117 -12.12 -8.43 2.13
N ILE A 118 -13.13 -8.05 2.92
CA ILE A 118 -14.16 -7.09 2.50
C ILE A 118 -13.53 -5.74 2.17
N LEU A 119 -12.52 -5.30 2.92
CA LEU A 119 -11.81 -4.05 2.66
C LEU A 119 -11.12 -4.09 1.30
N THR A 120 -10.37 -5.16 1.06
CA THR A 120 -9.63 -5.34 -0.20
C THR A 120 -10.60 -5.39 -1.39
N LEU A 121 -11.70 -6.14 -1.26
CA LEU A 121 -12.74 -6.19 -2.29
C LEU A 121 -13.33 -4.81 -2.53
N ALA A 122 -13.72 -4.08 -1.48
CA ALA A 122 -14.29 -2.75 -1.59
C ALA A 122 -13.31 -1.79 -2.30
N GLY A 123 -12.03 -1.85 -1.96
CA GLY A 123 -10.99 -1.07 -2.61
C GLY A 123 -10.82 -1.39 -4.10
N LEU A 124 -10.85 -2.68 -4.47
CA LEU A 124 -10.80 -3.13 -5.87
C LEU A 124 -12.02 -2.67 -6.67
N LEU A 125 -13.22 -2.89 -6.14
CA LEU A 125 -14.47 -2.50 -6.81
C LEU A 125 -14.54 -0.99 -7.00
N HIS A 126 -14.29 -0.23 -5.93
CA HIS A 126 -14.28 1.22 -6.00
C HIS A 126 -13.24 1.74 -6.99
N SER A 127 -11.99 1.26 -6.90
CA SER A 127 -10.91 1.63 -7.84
C SER A 127 -11.32 1.40 -9.30
N SER A 128 -11.92 0.25 -9.58
CA SER A 128 -12.30 -0.15 -10.93
C SER A 128 -13.50 0.65 -11.45
N LEU A 129 -14.52 0.83 -10.61
CA LEU A 129 -15.72 1.61 -10.94
C LEU A 129 -15.38 3.07 -11.17
N SER A 130 -14.57 3.69 -10.30
CA SER A 130 -14.18 5.08 -10.45
C SER A 130 -13.35 5.32 -11.70
N LEU A 131 -12.44 4.41 -12.06
CA LEU A 131 -11.69 4.46 -13.31
C LEU A 131 -12.61 4.30 -14.52
N ALA A 132 -13.49 3.30 -14.51
CA ALA A 132 -14.44 3.05 -15.61
C ALA A 132 -15.43 4.22 -15.81
N ALA A 133 -15.82 4.88 -14.72
CA ALA A 133 -16.70 6.05 -14.74
C ALA A 133 -15.97 7.36 -15.09
N GLY A 134 -14.65 7.34 -15.31
CA GLY A 134 -13.89 8.53 -15.70
C GLY A 134 -13.67 9.55 -14.58
N LEU A 135 -13.82 9.17 -13.31
CA LEU A 135 -13.65 10.10 -12.16
C LEU A 135 -12.20 10.56 -11.97
N GLY A 136 -11.25 9.86 -12.59
CA GLY A 136 -9.84 10.21 -12.63
C GLY A 136 -8.91 9.15 -12.02
N PRO A 137 -7.60 9.24 -12.34
CA PRO A 137 -6.63 8.20 -11.99
C PRO A 137 -6.34 8.08 -10.50
N LEU A 138 -6.50 9.17 -9.75
CA LEU A 138 -6.24 9.23 -8.30
C LEU A 138 -7.15 8.29 -7.49
N TYR A 139 -8.37 8.01 -7.98
CA TYR A 139 -9.28 7.07 -7.34
C TYR A 139 -8.75 5.63 -7.33
N SER A 140 -7.72 5.33 -8.14
CA SER A 140 -7.04 4.03 -8.11
C SER A 140 -6.39 3.71 -6.77
N ILE A 141 -6.11 4.72 -5.94
CA ILE A 141 -5.49 4.58 -4.61
C ILE A 141 -6.34 3.79 -3.61
N SER A 142 -7.67 3.71 -3.82
CA SER A 142 -8.57 3.00 -2.89
C SER A 142 -8.20 1.52 -2.72
N PHE A 143 -7.69 0.90 -3.79
CA PHE A 143 -7.28 -0.50 -3.75
C PHE A 143 -6.02 -0.70 -2.87
N PRO A 144 -4.86 -0.08 -3.16
CA PRO A 144 -3.69 -0.19 -2.30
C PRO A 144 -3.97 0.17 -0.85
N LEU A 145 -4.73 1.24 -0.62
CA LEU A 145 -5.07 1.73 0.72
C LEU A 145 -5.80 0.67 1.53
N LEU A 146 -6.90 0.13 1.00
CA LEU A 146 -7.69 -0.86 1.73
C LEU A 146 -7.03 -2.24 1.78
N SER A 147 -6.16 -2.57 0.81
CA SER A 147 -5.32 -3.77 0.89
C SER A 147 -4.33 -3.67 2.05
N ALA A 148 -3.67 -2.52 2.23
CA ALA A 148 -2.78 -2.24 3.36
C ALA A 148 -3.52 -2.31 4.70
N CYS A 149 -4.73 -1.76 4.77
CA CYS A 149 -5.55 -1.82 5.98
C CYS A 149 -5.96 -3.25 6.34
N SER A 150 -6.43 -4.02 5.34
CA SER A 150 -6.75 -5.45 5.48
C SER A 150 -5.55 -6.23 6.03
N LEU A 151 -4.35 -5.88 5.57
CA LEU A 151 -3.09 -6.44 6.03
C LEU A 151 -2.80 -6.19 7.51
N MET A 152 -2.87 -4.92 7.90
CA MET A 152 -2.58 -4.52 9.28
C MET A 152 -3.52 -5.20 10.27
N VAL A 153 -4.81 -5.30 9.94
CA VAL A 153 -5.81 -6.00 10.77
C VAL A 153 -5.46 -7.48 10.99
N ARG A 154 -4.77 -8.12 10.05
CA ARG A 154 -4.34 -9.53 10.17
C ARG A 154 -3.05 -9.70 10.95
N VAL A 155 -2.07 -8.84 10.69
CA VAL A 155 -0.71 -9.01 11.21
C VAL A 155 -0.56 -8.41 12.59
N GLU A 156 -1.15 -7.24 12.82
CA GLU A 156 -0.90 -6.48 14.04
C GLU A 156 -1.34 -7.19 15.33
N PRO A 157 -2.56 -7.76 15.40
CA PRO A 157 -3.02 -8.41 16.62
C PRO A 157 -2.12 -9.60 16.99
N ASN A 158 -1.61 -10.31 15.99
CA ASN A 158 -0.70 -11.44 16.17
C ASN A 158 0.67 -10.98 16.69
N ILE A 159 1.28 -9.96 16.07
CA ILE A 159 2.60 -9.45 16.49
C ILE A 159 2.54 -8.78 17.88
N ASN A 160 1.42 -8.16 18.22
CA ASN A 160 1.28 -7.41 19.47
C ASN A 160 0.55 -8.17 20.58
N GLY A 161 0.15 -9.42 20.33
CA GLY A 161 -0.48 -10.31 21.31
C GLY A 161 -1.85 -9.82 21.79
N TYR A 162 -2.68 -9.25 20.91
CA TYR A 162 -4.03 -8.82 21.24
C TYR A 162 -5.06 -9.37 20.24
N ARG A 163 -6.35 -9.22 20.55
CA ARG A 163 -7.45 -9.60 19.66
C ARG A 163 -8.30 -8.37 19.35
N ILE A 164 -8.63 -8.18 18.08
CA ILE A 164 -9.60 -7.17 17.66
C ILE A 164 -11.01 -7.74 17.85
N SER A 165 -11.90 -7.00 18.51
CA SER A 165 -13.29 -7.43 18.64
C SER A 165 -14.00 -7.39 17.29
N ARG A 166 -14.84 -8.40 17.01
CA ARG A 166 -15.60 -8.44 15.74
C ARG A 166 -16.44 -7.18 15.50
N PRO A 167 -17.17 -6.63 16.50
CA PRO A 167 -17.94 -5.40 16.31
C PRO A 167 -17.06 -4.23 15.85
N LEU A 168 -15.89 -4.04 16.46
CA LEU A 168 -14.97 -2.96 16.09
C LEU A 168 -14.47 -3.09 14.65
N LEU A 169 -14.20 -4.32 14.21
CA LEU A 169 -13.81 -4.60 12.82
C LEU A 169 -14.96 -4.35 11.83
N TYR A 170 -16.21 -4.70 12.18
CA TYR A 170 -17.37 -4.37 11.35
C TYR A 170 -17.60 -2.87 11.23
N THR A 171 -17.52 -2.13 12.34
CA THR A 171 -17.63 -0.66 12.33
C THR A 171 -16.57 -0.05 11.43
N TYR A 172 -15.33 -0.53 11.51
CA TYR A 172 -14.25 -0.08 10.66
C TYR A 172 -14.51 -0.33 9.15
N ILE A 173 -14.98 -1.53 8.81
CA ILE A 173 -15.35 -1.87 7.43
C ILE A 173 -16.46 -0.95 6.94
N ALA A 174 -17.49 -0.72 7.75
CA ALA A 174 -18.61 0.15 7.41
C ALA A 174 -18.17 1.59 7.16
N LEU A 175 -17.33 2.16 8.05
CA LEU A 175 -16.79 3.52 7.89
C LEU A 175 -15.91 3.65 6.64
N SER A 176 -15.12 2.61 6.35
CA SER A 176 -14.30 2.58 5.14
C SER A 176 -15.16 2.59 3.88
N ILE A 177 -16.19 1.75 3.82
CA ILE A 177 -17.14 1.68 2.68
C ILE A 177 -17.91 2.99 2.54
N ALA A 178 -18.34 3.61 3.65
CA ALA A 178 -19.00 4.91 3.62
C ALA A 178 -18.09 6.00 3.04
N SER A 179 -16.81 6.03 3.44
CA SER A 179 -15.82 6.95 2.88
C SER A 179 -15.61 6.75 1.38
N LEU A 180 -15.55 5.49 0.91
CA LEU A 180 -15.51 5.18 -0.52
C LEU A 180 -16.77 5.70 -1.25
N ALA A 181 -17.95 5.44 -0.70
CA ALA A 181 -19.22 5.84 -1.31
C ALA A 181 -19.38 7.37 -1.41
N LEU A 182 -18.79 8.11 -0.49
CA LEU A 182 -18.78 9.59 -0.49
C LEU A 182 -17.72 10.18 -1.43
N SER A 183 -16.76 9.39 -1.91
CA SER A 183 -15.63 9.90 -2.70
C SER A 183 -16.04 10.56 -4.03
N PRO A 184 -17.10 10.13 -4.75
CA PRO A 184 -17.52 10.83 -5.96
C PRO A 184 -18.08 12.24 -5.67
N LEU A 185 -18.57 12.49 -4.46
CA LEU A 185 -19.15 13.76 -4.05
C LEU A 185 -18.12 14.70 -3.42
N ILE A 186 -17.24 14.16 -2.58
CA ILE A 186 -16.27 14.91 -1.75
C ILE A 186 -14.85 14.88 -2.35
N GLY A 187 -14.67 14.10 -3.41
CA GLY A 187 -13.39 13.86 -4.07
C GLY A 187 -12.52 12.84 -3.34
N VAL A 188 -11.31 12.66 -3.87
CA VAL A 188 -10.26 11.75 -3.36
C VAL A 188 -9.90 12.00 -1.89
N ARG A 189 -10.21 13.19 -1.36
CA ARG A 189 -10.05 13.55 0.06
C ARG A 189 -10.72 12.57 1.00
N SER A 190 -11.91 12.06 0.65
CA SER A 190 -12.60 11.11 1.52
C SER A 190 -11.79 9.82 1.69
N LEU A 191 -11.07 9.38 0.65
CA LEU A 191 -10.23 8.17 0.67
C LEU A 191 -9.10 8.29 1.69
N VAL A 192 -8.51 9.48 1.83
CA VAL A 192 -7.42 9.73 2.80
C VAL A 192 -7.89 9.57 4.25
N LEU A 193 -9.18 9.81 4.53
CA LEU A 193 -9.76 9.59 5.87
C LEU A 193 -9.66 8.12 6.30
N ILE A 194 -9.67 7.18 5.36
CA ILE A 194 -9.56 5.74 5.64
C ILE A 194 -8.26 5.44 6.39
N ALA A 195 -7.14 6.08 6.01
CA ALA A 195 -5.84 5.89 6.66
C ALA A 195 -5.87 6.30 8.14
N GLY A 196 -6.61 7.35 8.51
CA GLY A 196 -6.79 7.77 9.90
C GLY A 196 -7.76 6.87 10.68
N LEU A 197 -8.82 6.37 10.03
CA LEU A 197 -9.79 5.47 10.62
C LEU A 197 -9.19 4.11 11.05
N VAL A 198 -8.07 3.70 10.44
CA VAL A 198 -7.29 2.49 10.80
C VAL A 198 -6.82 2.52 12.25
N VAL A 199 -6.65 3.70 12.85
CA VAL A 199 -6.11 3.85 14.21
C VAL A 199 -7.11 3.43 15.28
N ILE A 200 -8.41 3.53 15.01
CA ILE A 200 -9.47 3.19 15.97
C ILE A 200 -9.42 1.71 16.37
N PRO A 201 -9.39 0.73 15.44
CA PRO A 201 -9.27 -0.69 15.79
C PRO A 201 -7.86 -1.11 16.22
N LEU A 202 -6.83 -0.36 15.82
CA LEU A 202 -5.42 -0.70 16.00
C LEU A 202 -4.72 0.20 17.03
N TYR A 203 -5.46 0.76 17.99
CA TYR A 203 -5.04 1.87 18.87
C TYR A 203 -3.76 1.63 19.70
N LYS A 204 -3.26 0.39 19.78
CA LYS A 204 -2.00 0.10 20.47
C LYS A 204 -0.80 0.58 19.66
N ILE A 205 -0.39 1.82 19.91
CA ILE A 205 0.94 2.35 19.58
C ILE A 205 1.92 1.75 20.60
N LYS A 206 2.90 0.96 20.13
CA LYS A 206 3.97 0.43 20.97
C LYS A 206 5.31 0.85 20.37
N ILE A 207 5.96 1.82 21.02
CA ILE A 207 7.32 2.28 20.69
C ILE A 207 8.38 1.60 21.58
N GLY A 208 7.97 0.77 22.56
CA GLY A 208 8.86 0.10 23.49
C GLY A 208 9.22 -1.33 23.09
N GLY A 209 10.50 -1.69 23.26
CA GLY A 209 11.00 -3.06 23.14
C GLY A 209 12.12 -3.29 22.12
N VAL A 210 12.82 -2.25 21.66
CA VAL A 210 13.99 -2.42 20.78
C VAL A 210 15.10 -3.13 21.55
N SER A 211 15.12 -4.45 21.44
CA SER A 211 16.22 -5.27 21.94
C SER A 211 17.47 -4.99 21.11
N LEU A 212 18.64 -5.01 21.73
CA LEU A 212 19.94 -5.02 21.04
C LEU A 212 20.06 -6.16 20.01
N LYS A 213 19.23 -7.22 20.13
CA LYS A 213 18.97 -8.20 19.07
C LYS A 213 17.64 -7.87 18.39
N LEU A 214 17.69 -7.05 17.34
CA LEU A 214 16.50 -6.64 16.58
C LEU A 214 15.80 -7.83 15.92
N ARG A 215 14.48 -7.94 16.14
CA ARG A 215 13.60 -8.91 15.48
C ARG A 215 12.73 -8.22 14.43
N VAL A 216 12.26 -8.96 13.43
CA VAL A 216 11.37 -8.43 12.38
C VAL A 216 10.08 -7.83 12.96
N GLU A 217 9.63 -8.35 14.10
CA GLU A 217 8.49 -7.81 14.85
C GLU A 217 8.70 -6.36 15.31
N ASP A 218 9.94 -5.97 15.67
CA ASP A 218 10.27 -4.63 16.16
C ASP A 218 10.22 -3.61 15.02
N ILE A 219 10.68 -4.01 13.82
CA ILE A 219 10.57 -3.22 12.58
C ILE A 219 9.10 -2.91 12.25
N TYR A 220 8.26 -3.93 12.31
CA TYR A 220 6.83 -3.76 12.05
C TYR A 220 6.15 -2.87 13.09
N ARG A 221 6.45 -3.04 14.39
CA ARG A 221 5.86 -2.22 15.47
C ARG A 221 6.17 -0.73 15.29
N LEU A 222 7.42 -0.41 14.95
CA LEU A 222 7.86 0.96 14.73
C LEU A 222 7.20 1.56 13.48
N GLY A 223 7.25 0.84 12.35
CA GLY A 223 6.64 1.31 11.11
C GLY A 223 5.12 1.43 11.17
N SER A 224 4.41 0.45 11.77
CA SER A 224 2.97 0.53 11.97
C SER A 224 2.58 1.74 12.84
N SER A 225 3.35 2.02 13.90
CA SER A 225 3.11 3.20 14.76
C SER A 225 3.26 4.51 13.99
N ILE A 226 4.31 4.63 13.17
CA ILE A 226 4.54 5.81 12.32
C ILE A 226 3.43 5.96 11.27
N ALA A 227 3.07 4.88 10.59
CA ALA A 227 2.00 4.88 9.59
C ALA A 227 0.67 5.35 10.19
N LYS A 228 0.31 4.88 11.39
CA LYS A 228 -0.91 5.32 12.10
C LYS A 228 -0.89 6.80 12.43
N ILE A 229 0.23 7.30 12.99
CA ILE A 229 0.39 8.73 13.30
C ILE A 229 0.23 9.57 12.03
N LEU A 230 0.88 9.15 10.94
CA LEU A 230 0.81 9.80 9.63
C LEU A 230 -0.58 9.75 9.00
N GLY A 231 -1.27 8.62 9.12
CA GLY A 231 -2.66 8.46 8.68
C GLY A 231 -3.62 9.39 9.42
N VAL A 232 -3.47 9.51 10.74
CA VAL A 232 -4.27 10.44 11.57
C VAL A 232 -3.94 11.89 11.23
N LEU A 233 -2.66 12.23 11.09
CA LEU A 233 -2.26 13.58 10.73
C LEU A 233 -2.84 13.96 9.35
N SER A 234 -2.78 13.06 8.38
CA SER A 234 -3.37 13.25 7.05
C SER A 234 -4.89 13.46 7.14
N MET A 235 -5.58 12.69 7.99
CA MET A 235 -7.01 12.86 8.25
C MET A 235 -7.31 14.24 8.86
N ILE A 236 -6.55 14.68 9.86
CA ILE A 236 -6.72 15.99 10.51
C ILE A 236 -6.53 17.12 9.49
N VAL A 237 -5.47 17.04 8.67
CA VAL A 237 -5.20 18.03 7.60
C VAL A 237 -6.38 18.14 6.63
N VAL A 238 -6.95 17.00 6.22
CA VAL A 238 -8.13 16.96 5.33
C VAL A 238 -9.37 17.57 6.01
N LEU A 239 -9.63 17.23 7.28
CA LEU A 239 -10.80 17.71 8.02
C LEU A 239 -10.73 19.22 8.30
N LEU A 240 -9.53 19.74 8.59
CA LEU A 240 -9.29 21.17 8.81
C LEU A 240 -9.20 21.97 7.51
N GLY A 241 -9.22 21.31 6.35
CA GLY A 241 -9.17 21.96 5.04
C GLY A 241 -7.88 22.75 4.80
N ILE A 242 -6.76 22.35 5.45
CA ILE A 242 -5.49 23.06 5.37
C ILE A 242 -4.99 23.01 3.92
N ARG A 243 -4.88 24.19 3.31
CA ARG A 243 -4.41 24.35 1.93
C ARG A 243 -2.88 24.36 1.90
N GLY A 244 -2.29 23.80 0.83
CA GLY A 244 -0.84 23.77 0.64
C GLY A 244 -0.14 22.51 1.15
N VAL A 245 -0.77 21.72 2.03
CA VAL A 245 -0.28 20.39 2.42
C VAL A 245 -0.81 19.36 1.44
N ASP A 246 0.09 18.60 0.81
CA ASP A 246 -0.29 17.52 -0.08
C ASP A 246 -0.70 16.27 0.73
N TYR A 247 -1.93 16.27 1.21
CA TYR A 247 -2.54 15.18 1.98
C TYR A 247 -2.58 13.85 1.21
N ILE A 248 -2.54 13.88 -0.13
CA ILE A 248 -2.45 12.68 -0.97
C ILE A 248 -1.03 12.12 -0.86
N HIS A 249 0.00 12.95 -1.01
CA HIS A 249 1.38 12.52 -0.76
C HIS A 249 1.60 12.08 0.68
N MET A 250 1.07 12.78 1.69
CA MET A 250 1.23 12.36 3.10
C MET A 250 0.61 10.97 3.37
N SER A 251 -0.52 10.64 2.73
CA SER A 251 -1.12 9.31 2.87
C SER A 251 -0.42 8.24 2.01
N MET A 252 -0.01 8.57 0.78
CA MET A 252 0.73 7.65 -0.08
C MET A 252 2.14 7.34 0.45
N ILE A 253 2.84 8.36 0.92
CA ILE A 253 4.20 8.25 1.42
C ILE A 253 4.19 7.84 2.89
N GLY A 254 3.41 8.53 3.72
CA GLY A 254 3.46 8.36 5.17
C GLY A 254 2.68 7.17 5.71
N PHE A 255 1.65 6.69 4.99
CA PHE A 255 0.92 5.49 5.37
C PHE A 255 1.31 4.30 4.48
N LEU A 256 1.02 4.37 3.19
CA LEU A 256 1.23 3.23 2.28
C LEU A 256 2.70 2.83 2.19
N ALA A 257 3.61 3.77 1.92
CA ALA A 257 5.02 3.43 1.75
C ALA A 257 5.66 2.91 3.06
N VAL A 258 5.24 3.43 4.21
CA VAL A 258 5.68 2.95 5.53
C VAL A 258 5.22 1.52 5.78
N ILE A 259 3.97 1.19 5.48
CA ILE A 259 3.47 -0.19 5.59
C ILE A 259 4.15 -1.10 4.56
N MET A 260 4.36 -0.65 3.33
CA MET A 260 5.13 -1.40 2.33
C MET A 260 6.53 -1.74 2.87
N ALA A 261 7.24 -0.76 3.43
CA ALA A 261 8.59 -0.94 3.95
C ALA A 261 8.66 -1.74 5.25
N SER A 262 7.77 -1.52 6.21
CA SER A 262 7.84 -2.13 7.54
C SER A 262 7.14 -3.49 7.65
N LEU A 263 6.20 -3.76 6.77
CA LEU A 263 5.45 -5.01 6.74
C LEU A 263 5.82 -5.84 5.52
N CYS A 264 5.64 -5.29 4.32
CA CYS A 264 5.70 -6.11 3.11
C CYS A 264 7.14 -6.49 2.76
N THR A 265 8.07 -5.53 2.84
CA THR A 265 9.49 -5.73 2.53
C THR A 265 10.17 -6.77 3.42
N PRO A 266 10.10 -6.72 4.75
CA PRO A 266 10.81 -7.68 5.60
C PRO A 266 10.07 -9.01 5.77
N LEU A 267 8.74 -9.04 5.67
CA LEU A 267 7.96 -10.26 5.97
C LEU A 267 7.44 -11.00 4.72
N LEU A 268 7.13 -10.29 3.63
CA LEU A 268 6.41 -10.87 2.48
C LEU A 268 7.33 -11.04 1.26
N LEU A 269 8.16 -10.03 0.96
CA LEU A 269 9.03 -10.05 -0.22
C LEU A 269 10.09 -11.18 -0.18
N PRO A 270 10.73 -11.54 0.94
CA PRO A 270 11.64 -12.67 1.00
C PRO A 270 10.95 -14.00 0.63
N GLY A 271 9.70 -14.21 1.05
CA GLY A 271 8.93 -15.41 0.68
C GLY A 271 8.52 -15.46 -0.79
N ILE A 272 8.41 -14.29 -1.43
CA ILE A 272 8.13 -14.13 -2.86
C ILE A 272 9.41 -14.35 -3.68
N MET A 273 10.50 -13.66 -3.32
CA MET A 273 11.74 -13.59 -4.09
C MET A 273 12.68 -14.77 -3.79
N GLY A 274 12.83 -15.14 -2.50
CA GLY A 274 13.82 -16.10 -1.99
C GLY A 274 13.56 -17.59 -2.28
N ARG A 275 12.38 -17.98 -2.76
CA ARG A 275 12.15 -19.37 -3.21
C ARG A 275 12.84 -19.74 -4.53
N ALA A 276 13.45 -18.78 -5.24
CA ALA A 276 14.18 -19.06 -6.48
C ALA A 276 15.48 -18.27 -6.64
N TYR A 277 15.63 -17.13 -5.97
CA TYR A 277 16.86 -16.34 -6.00
C TYR A 277 17.65 -16.59 -4.71
N ARG A 278 18.76 -17.33 -4.80
CA ARG A 278 19.85 -17.28 -3.81
C ARG A 278 20.68 -15.98 -3.92
N ALA A 279 20.20 -14.99 -4.68
CA ALA A 279 20.92 -13.76 -4.96
C ALA A 279 20.34 -12.63 -4.10
N LYS A 280 21.22 -11.78 -3.57
CA LYS A 280 20.92 -10.61 -2.73
C LYS A 280 19.77 -9.80 -3.33
N TRP A 281 18.67 -9.70 -2.61
CA TRP A 281 17.52 -8.94 -3.06
C TRP A 281 17.61 -7.49 -2.55
N VAL A 282 17.50 -6.51 -3.46
CA VAL A 282 17.53 -5.10 -3.10
C VAL A 282 16.08 -4.59 -2.94
N PRO A 283 15.72 -4.01 -1.78
CA PRO A 283 14.37 -3.48 -1.50
C PRO A 283 14.11 -2.15 -2.22
N ILE A 284 14.13 -2.16 -3.55
CA ILE A 284 14.02 -0.97 -4.41
C ILE A 284 12.75 -0.17 -4.11
N GLN A 285 11.62 -0.81 -3.80
CA GLN A 285 10.37 -0.11 -3.47
C GLN A 285 10.51 0.72 -2.18
N SER A 286 11.25 0.20 -1.21
CA SER A 286 11.60 0.91 0.01
C SER A 286 12.62 2.04 -0.28
N ILE A 287 13.56 1.83 -1.20
CA ILE A 287 14.49 2.88 -1.64
C ILE A 287 13.74 4.03 -2.31
N VAL A 288 12.82 3.74 -3.24
CA VAL A 288 12.02 4.78 -3.89
C VAL A 288 11.11 5.49 -2.89
N ALA A 289 10.55 4.76 -1.92
CA ALA A 289 9.83 5.39 -0.81
C ALA A 289 10.72 6.39 -0.06
N ILE A 290 11.95 6.02 0.31
CA ILE A 290 12.92 6.93 0.96
C ILE A 290 13.18 8.16 0.10
N ILE A 291 13.44 7.99 -1.20
CA ILE A 291 13.77 9.13 -2.06
C ILE A 291 12.53 10.01 -2.28
N GLY A 292 11.34 9.43 -2.39
CA GLY A 292 10.08 10.16 -2.44
C GLY A 292 9.82 10.97 -1.16
N ILE A 293 10.08 10.37 0.00
CA ILE A 293 10.04 11.05 1.29
C ILE A 293 11.07 12.19 1.32
N ALA A 294 12.32 11.92 0.96
CA ALA A 294 13.41 12.90 0.96
C ALA A 294 13.17 14.04 -0.05
N ARG A 295 12.42 13.79 -1.13
CA ARG A 295 12.00 14.81 -2.10
C ARG A 295 10.75 15.58 -1.71
N ALA A 296 9.90 15.03 -0.85
CA ALA A 296 8.82 15.81 -0.23
C ALA A 296 9.37 16.88 0.75
N ILE A 297 10.66 16.79 1.12
CA ILE A 297 11.32 17.68 2.09
C ILE A 297 11.66 19.09 1.56
N PRO A 298 11.85 19.39 0.24
CA PRO A 298 12.22 20.78 -0.10
C PRO A 298 11.63 21.36 -1.39
N THR A 299 10.31 21.61 -1.50
CA THR A 299 9.79 22.39 -2.66
C THR A 299 8.74 23.47 -2.43
N ARG A 300 8.21 23.76 -1.22
CA ARG A 300 7.31 24.93 -1.04
C ARG A 300 7.47 25.65 0.32
N SER A 301 7.90 26.91 0.21
CA SER A 301 7.69 28.08 1.09
C SER A 301 7.49 27.86 2.60
N ALA A 302 8.53 28.29 3.34
CA ALA A 302 8.70 28.80 4.71
C ALA A 302 7.62 28.71 5.83
N GLU A 303 6.35 28.38 5.59
CA GLU A 303 5.30 28.69 6.59
C GLU A 303 4.86 27.51 7.48
N TYR A 304 5.27 26.26 7.20
CA TYR A 304 4.89 25.08 8.00
C TYR A 304 6.04 24.09 8.30
N TRP A 305 7.26 24.62 8.32
CA TRP A 305 8.55 23.93 8.11
C TRP A 305 8.96 22.78 9.06
N GLY A 306 8.56 22.77 10.33
CA GLY A 306 9.19 21.82 11.28
C GLY A 306 8.71 20.37 11.20
N TRP A 307 7.41 20.15 11.04
CA TRP A 307 6.81 18.84 11.35
C TRP A 307 6.78 17.87 10.17
N VAL A 308 6.55 18.37 8.95
CA VAL A 308 6.49 17.53 7.73
C VAL A 308 7.89 17.04 7.35
N GLU A 309 8.90 17.90 7.50
CA GLU A 309 10.30 17.58 7.20
C GLU A 309 10.91 16.62 8.23
N LEU A 310 10.67 16.84 9.53
CA LEU A 310 11.10 15.92 10.59
C LEU A 310 10.46 14.53 10.40
N LEU A 311 9.17 14.49 10.07
CA LEU A 311 8.43 13.25 9.87
C LEU A 311 8.88 12.51 8.62
N ALA A 312 9.16 13.24 7.55
CA ALA A 312 9.80 12.70 6.36
C ALA A 312 11.22 12.18 6.68
N LEU A 313 12.05 12.93 7.38
CA LEU A 313 13.40 12.51 7.76
C LEU A 313 13.38 11.26 8.66
N VAL A 314 12.48 11.20 9.65
CA VAL A 314 12.26 10.03 10.52
C VAL A 314 11.81 8.83 9.70
N THR A 315 10.90 9.04 8.74
CA THR A 315 10.40 7.96 7.88
C THR A 315 11.47 7.47 6.91
N ALA A 316 12.26 8.37 6.33
CA ALA A 316 13.39 8.05 5.47
C ALA A 316 14.49 7.30 6.23
N ALA A 317 14.87 7.78 7.42
CA ALA A 317 15.84 7.13 8.29
C ALA A 317 15.36 5.74 8.72
N LEU A 318 14.08 5.59 9.04
CA LEU A 318 13.47 4.31 9.35
C LEU A 318 13.55 3.35 8.17
N ILE A 319 13.12 3.77 6.99
CA ILE A 319 13.14 2.89 5.82
C ILE A 319 14.59 2.55 5.44
N MET A 320 15.53 3.51 5.52
CA MET A 320 16.97 3.25 5.33
C MET A 320 17.48 2.21 6.33
N TYR A 321 17.06 2.32 7.59
CA TYR A 321 17.39 1.37 8.64
C TYR A 321 16.79 -0.02 8.38
N ILE A 322 15.54 -0.10 7.90
CA ILE A 322 14.89 -1.36 7.50
C ILE A 322 15.63 -2.01 6.33
N ILE A 323 16.04 -1.23 5.33
CA ILE A 323 16.82 -1.72 4.19
C ILE A 323 18.18 -2.25 4.65
N TYR A 324 18.87 -1.50 5.49
CA TYR A 324 20.15 -1.92 6.08
C TYR A 324 20.00 -3.25 6.83
N ILE A 325 18.96 -3.42 7.63
CA ILE A 325 18.70 -4.68 8.35
C ILE A 325 18.37 -5.82 7.38
N THR A 326 17.52 -5.58 6.38
CA THR A 326 17.14 -6.60 5.40
C THR A 326 18.37 -7.09 4.61
N LEU A 327 19.28 -6.18 4.24
CA LEU A 327 20.52 -6.51 3.54
C LEU A 327 21.61 -7.12 4.44
N SER A 328 21.55 -6.90 5.76
CA SER A 328 22.52 -7.45 6.72
C SER A 328 22.09 -8.80 7.30
N SER A 329 20.78 -9.07 7.41
CA SER A 329 20.25 -10.39 7.80
C SER A 329 20.45 -11.44 6.70
N GLU A 330 20.48 -11.05 5.42
CA GLU A 330 20.85 -11.92 4.30
C GLU A 330 22.32 -12.37 4.33
N LYS A 331 23.22 -11.67 5.05
CA LYS A 331 24.62 -12.08 5.20
C LYS A 331 24.84 -13.15 6.28
N ALA A 332 23.83 -13.42 7.11
CA ALA A 332 23.91 -14.36 8.24
C ALA A 332 23.30 -15.74 7.94
N LEU A 333 22.78 -15.93 6.72
CA LEU A 333 22.30 -17.20 6.15
C LEU A 333 23.28 -17.69 5.09
#